data_AF-A0AAW4IJG3-F1
#
_entry.id   AF-A0AAW4IJG3-F1
#
_cell.length_a   1.000
_cell.length_b   1.000
_cell.length_c   1.000
_cell.angle_alpha   90.00
_cell.angle_beta   90.00
_cell.angle_gamma   90.00
#
_symmetry.space_group_name_H-M   'P 1'
#
loop_
_entity.id
_entity.type
_entity.pdbx_description
1 polymer ?
#
loop_
_entity_poly.entity_id
_entity_poly.type
_entity_poly.pdbx_seq_one_letter_code
_entity_poly.pdbx_strand_id
1 'polypeptide(L)'
;METPTQKAQAAADAAARRTLEQAARFAEMHSTAKPWLSKTMRRPGGKPVLVRVDWPGVLRVFDPATGECLARSQVGDLYQLEGKTTAGEPGPGKKD
;
A
#
# COMPACT_ATOMS: atom_id res chain seq x y z
N MET A 1 -6.75 -23.06 32.86
CA MET A 1 -5.66 -23.77 32.15
C MET A 1 -5.96 -23.64 30.67
N GLU A 2 -5.03 -23.09 29.88
CA GLU A 2 -5.19 -23.03 28.42
C GLU A 2 -5.07 -24.43 27.83
N THR A 3 -5.90 -24.75 26.83
CA THR A 3 -5.81 -26.04 26.15
C THR A 3 -4.56 -26.10 25.26
N PRO A 4 -4.04 -27.29 24.95
CA PRO A 4 -2.91 -27.45 24.03
C PRO A 4 -3.13 -26.73 22.69
N THR A 5 -4.37 -26.73 22.18
CA THR A 5 -4.76 -26.03 20.94
C THR A 5 -4.69 -24.52 21.08
N GLN A 6 -5.15 -23.94 22.19
CA GLN A 6 -5.06 -22.49 22.44
C GLN A 6 -3.60 -22.04 22.50
N LYS A 7 -2.73 -22.82 23.17
CA LYS A 7 -1.30 -22.54 23.25
C LYS A 7 -0.62 -22.61 21.89
N ALA A 8 -0.98 -23.60 21.05
CA ALA A 8 -0.46 -23.72 19.70
C ALA A 8 -0.90 -22.54 18.80
N GLN A 9 -2.15 -22.11 18.90
CA GLN A 9 -2.66 -20.96 18.16
C GLN A 9 -1.94 -19.66 18.55
N ALA A 10 -1.81 -19.40 19.85
CA ALA A 10 -1.09 -18.22 20.35
C ALA A 10 0.39 -18.21 19.90
N ALA A 11 1.04 -19.38 19.87
CA ALA A 11 2.41 -19.51 19.37
C ALA A 11 2.51 -19.24 17.87
N ALA A 12 1.54 -19.72 17.07
CA ALA A 12 1.46 -19.44 15.65
C ALA A 12 1.24 -17.95 15.36
N ASP A 13 0.33 -17.29 16.07
CA ASP A 13 0.08 -15.85 15.93
C ASP A 13 1.32 -15.02 16.30
N ALA A 14 2.03 -15.40 17.38
CA ALA A 14 3.27 -14.75 17.78
C ALA A 14 4.40 -14.94 16.75
N ALA A 15 4.51 -16.14 16.14
CA ALA A 15 5.47 -16.40 15.07
C ALA A 15 5.14 -15.57 13.82
N ALA A 16 3.87 -15.51 13.41
CA ALA A 16 3.42 -14.71 12.29
C ALA A 16 3.75 -13.21 12.49
N ARG A 17 3.50 -12.66 13.69
CA ARG A 17 3.85 -11.27 14.03
C ARG A 17 5.34 -11.01 13.88
N ARG A 18 6.20 -11.91 14.39
CA ARG A 18 7.67 -11.78 14.27
C ARG A 18 8.13 -11.82 12.81
N THR A 19 7.57 -12.72 12.01
CA THR A 19 7.89 -12.80 10.58
C THR A 19 7.49 -11.51 9.84
N LEU A 20 6.32 -10.95 10.15
CA LEU A 20 5.88 -9.67 9.58
C LEU A 20 6.81 -8.51 9.98
N GLU A 21 7.19 -8.42 11.25
CA GLU A 21 8.15 -7.41 11.74
C GLU A 21 9.51 -7.51 11.04
N GLN A 22 10.02 -8.72 10.84
CA GLN A 22 11.28 -8.97 10.14
C GLN A 22 11.19 -8.59 8.66
N ALA A 23 10.09 -8.95 7.98
CA ALA A 23 9.85 -8.58 6.59
C ALA A 23 9.74 -7.05 6.41
N ALA A 24 9.07 -6.36 7.34
CA ALA A 24 8.97 -4.91 7.31
C ALA A 24 10.33 -4.23 7.48
N ARG A 25 11.17 -4.70 8.41
CA ARG A 25 12.55 -4.21 8.57
C ARG A 25 13.40 -4.47 7.34
N PHE A 26 13.24 -5.63 6.71
CA PHE A 26 13.94 -5.93 5.45
C PHE A 26 13.53 -4.95 4.35
N ALA A 27 12.22 -4.75 4.16
CA ALA A 27 11.72 -3.78 3.19
C ALA A 27 12.23 -2.36 3.48
N GLU A 28 12.30 -1.93 4.75
CA GLU A 28 12.88 -0.65 5.15
C GLU A 28 14.35 -0.52 4.74
N MET A 29 15.19 -1.50 5.08
CA MET A 29 16.61 -1.52 4.73
C MET A 29 16.84 -1.46 3.21
N HIS A 30 15.96 -2.10 2.44
CA HIS A 30 16.08 -2.19 0.98
C HIS A 30 15.29 -1.10 0.24
N SER A 31 14.46 -0.33 0.94
CA SER A 31 13.81 0.88 0.44
C SER A 31 14.78 2.04 0.40
N THR A 32 15.79 1.91 -0.46
CA THR A 32 16.74 2.97 -0.75
C THR A 32 16.03 4.19 -1.35
N ALA A 33 16.67 5.36 -1.32
CA ALA A 33 16.10 6.69 -1.63
C ALA A 33 15.36 6.85 -2.98
N LYS A 34 15.37 5.83 -3.84
CA LYS A 34 14.63 5.79 -5.09
C LYS A 34 13.17 5.33 -4.84
N PRO A 35 12.17 6.16 -5.22
CA PRO A 35 10.77 5.74 -5.18
C PRO A 35 10.54 4.47 -6.01
N TRP A 36 9.68 3.59 -5.51
CA TRP A 36 9.26 2.39 -6.23
C TRP A 36 8.49 2.72 -7.51
N LEU A 37 7.68 3.78 -7.45
CA LEU A 37 7.03 4.38 -8.60
C LEU A 37 7.35 5.86 -8.64
N SER A 38 7.66 6.40 -9.81
CA SER A 38 7.75 7.83 -10.06
C SER A 38 7.28 8.12 -11.49
N LYS A 39 6.15 8.83 -11.63
CA LYS A 39 5.55 9.11 -12.94
C LYS A 39 4.87 10.47 -12.97
N THR A 40 5.10 11.23 -14.02
CA THR A 40 4.34 12.45 -14.30
C THR A 40 2.99 12.06 -14.91
N MET A 41 1.90 12.53 -14.30
CA MET A 41 0.53 12.27 -14.73
C MET A 41 -0.17 13.58 -15.07
N ARG A 42 -1.04 13.56 -16.08
CA ARG A 42 -1.84 14.72 -16.48
C ARG A 42 -3.26 14.26 -16.76
N ARG A 43 -4.23 14.87 -16.07
CA ARG A 43 -5.65 14.70 -16.41
C ARG A 43 -5.99 15.60 -17.60
N PRO A 44 -6.91 15.20 -18.50
CA PRO A 44 -7.45 16.08 -19.52
C PRO A 44 -7.96 17.39 -18.90
N GLY A 45 -7.52 18.54 -19.42
CA GLY A 45 -7.85 19.86 -18.88
C GLY A 45 -7.09 20.28 -17.60
N GLY A 46 -6.27 19.41 -17.01
CA GLY A 46 -5.52 19.67 -15.77
C GLY A 46 -4.05 20.03 -15.98
N LYS A 47 -3.43 20.57 -14.92
CA LYS A 47 -1.98 20.75 -14.82
C LYS A 47 -1.29 19.39 -14.59
N PRO A 48 -0.08 19.16 -15.14
CA PRO A 48 0.68 17.95 -14.86
C PRO A 48 1.09 17.90 -13.39
N VAL A 49 1.11 16.69 -12.81
CA VAL A 49 1.58 16.43 -11.45
C VAL A 49 2.59 15.29 -11.47
N LEU A 50 3.57 15.33 -10.59
CA LEU A 50 4.50 14.23 -10.38
C LEU A 50 3.98 13.33 -9.24
N VAL A 51 3.76 12.05 -9.52
CA VAL A 51 3.29 11.09 -8.52
C VAL A 51 4.41 10.12 -8.18
N ARG A 52 4.68 9.95 -6.89
CA ARG A 52 5.66 9.01 -6.35
C ARG A 52 5.02 8.06 -5.36
N VAL A 53 5.50 6.81 -5.35
CA VAL A 53 5.21 5.84 -4.29
C VAL A 53 6.53 5.35 -3.73
N ASP A 54 6.71 5.51 -2.43
CA ASP A 54 7.89 5.12 -1.67
C ASP A 54 7.51 4.25 -0.47
N TRP A 55 8.45 3.47 0.07
CA TRP A 55 8.25 2.78 1.34
C TRP A 55 8.01 3.80 2.47
N PRO A 56 7.07 3.57 3.40
CA PRO A 56 6.28 2.34 3.63
C PRO A 56 4.94 2.30 2.88
N GLY A 57 4.94 2.53 1.57
CA GLY A 57 3.72 2.54 0.77
C GLY A 57 2.98 3.86 0.92
N VAL A 58 3.71 4.97 0.85
CA VAL A 58 3.14 6.32 0.86
C VAL A 58 3.11 6.84 -0.57
N LEU A 59 1.94 7.31 -1.00
CA LEU A 59 1.79 8.05 -2.24
C LEU A 59 1.97 9.54 -1.96
N ARG A 60 2.79 10.21 -2.77
CA ARG A 60 3.00 11.66 -2.72
C ARG A 60 2.77 12.26 -4.09
N VAL A 61 2.12 13.42 -4.13
CA VAL A 61 1.86 14.20 -5.34
C VAL A 61 2.62 15.51 -5.23
N PHE A 62 3.39 15.85 -6.27
CA PHE A 62 4.18 17.06 -6.32
C PHE A 62 3.81 17.92 -7.53
N ASP A 63 3.95 19.23 -7.39
CA ASP A 63 4.04 20.14 -8.53
C ASP A 63 5.40 19.93 -9.21
N PRO A 64 5.44 19.57 -10.51
CA PRO A 64 6.69 19.30 -11.21
C PRO A 64 7.54 20.55 -11.47
N ALA A 65 6.96 21.76 -11.44
CA ALA A 65 7.67 23.00 -11.69
C ALA A 65 8.38 23.52 -10.43
N THR A 66 7.72 23.42 -9.27
CA THR A 66 8.24 23.96 -8.00
C THR A 66 8.84 22.88 -7.09
N GLY A 67 8.47 21.61 -7.29
CA GLY A 67 8.83 20.51 -6.39
C GLY A 67 8.00 20.49 -5.09
N GLU A 68 7.00 21.36 -4.96
CA GLU A 68 6.13 21.43 -3.79
C GLU A 68 5.28 20.16 -3.64
N CYS A 69 5.15 19.65 -2.41
CA CYS A 69 4.29 18.51 -2.12
C CYS A 69 2.83 19.00 -1.99
N LEU A 70 1.99 18.63 -2.95
CA LEU A 70 0.59 19.04 -3.03
C LEU A 70 -0.33 18.13 -2.21
N ALA A 71 -0.01 16.83 -2.09
CA ALA A 71 -0.81 15.85 -1.36
C ALA A 71 0.01 14.62 -0.97
N ARG A 72 -0.41 13.93 0.10
CA ARG A 72 0.20 12.69 0.62
C ARG A 72 -0.84 11.73 1.19
N SER A 73 -0.68 10.42 0.98
CA SER A 73 -1.50 9.37 1.60
C SER A 73 -1.00 8.94 2.99
N GLN A 74 -1.83 8.19 3.72
CA GLN A 74 -1.38 7.44 4.89
C GLN A 74 -0.53 6.22 4.49
N VAL A 75 0.19 5.68 5.47
CA VAL A 75 1.00 4.47 5.33
C VAL A 75 0.09 3.25 5.25
N GLY A 76 0.27 2.41 4.23
CA GLY A 76 -0.49 1.15 4.10
C GLY A 76 -1.94 1.27 3.61
N ASP A 77 -2.48 2.49 3.51
CA ASP A 77 -3.79 2.76 2.89
C ASP A 77 -3.59 3.49 1.56
N LEU A 78 -3.31 2.70 0.51
CA LEU A 78 -3.17 3.24 -0.84
C LEU A 78 -4.49 3.19 -1.64
N TYR A 79 -5.45 2.35 -1.23
CA TYR A 79 -6.72 2.13 -1.94
C TYR A 79 -7.89 1.64 -1.05
N GLN A 80 -7.83 1.67 0.29
CA GLN A 80 -8.89 1.12 1.17
C GLN A 80 -9.58 2.17 2.06
N LEU A 81 -10.81 2.53 1.67
CA LEU A 81 -11.91 2.64 2.63
C LEU A 81 -12.42 1.23 2.96
N GLU A 82 -12.74 0.94 4.22
CA GLU A 82 -13.19 -0.39 4.67
C GLU A 82 -14.33 -0.96 3.82
N GLY A 83 -14.20 -2.22 3.40
CA GLY A 83 -15.24 -2.93 2.65
C GLY A 83 -14.88 -4.39 2.43
N LYS A 84 -15.70 -5.30 2.98
CA LYS A 84 -15.59 -6.75 2.82
C LYS A 84 -15.59 -7.09 1.33
N THR A 85 -14.52 -7.69 0.83
CA THR A 85 -14.54 -8.31 -0.50
C THR A 85 -15.33 -9.61 -0.37
N THR A 86 -16.52 -9.65 -0.97
CA THR A 86 -17.13 -10.90 -1.37
C THR A 86 -16.69 -11.14 -2.81
N ALA A 87 -15.82 -12.13 -2.98
CA ALA A 87 -15.47 -12.64 -4.29
C ALA A 87 -16.72 -13.22 -4.97
N GLY A 88 -17.00 -12.75 -6.19
CA GLY A 88 -17.85 -13.47 -7.14
C GLY A 88 -19.16 -12.77 -7.49
N GLU A 89 -19.13 -11.84 -8.45
CA GLU A 89 -20.21 -11.71 -9.42
C GLU A 89 -19.62 -11.24 -10.77
N PRO A 90 -19.92 -11.94 -11.89
CA PRO A 90 -19.40 -11.56 -13.21
C PRO A 90 -20.12 -10.32 -13.72
N GLY A 91 -19.36 -9.31 -14.14
CA GLY A 91 -19.90 -8.08 -14.72
C GLY A 91 -20.64 -8.32 -16.04
N PRO A 92 -21.63 -7.47 -16.37
CA PRO A 92 -22.51 -7.67 -17.53
C PRO A 92 -21.73 -7.49 -18.85
N GLY A 93 -22.11 -8.30 -19.83
CA GLY A 93 -21.38 -8.52 -21.08
C GLY A 93 -21.13 -7.28 -21.94
N LYS A 94 -20.01 -7.33 -22.67
CA LYS A 94 -19.81 -6.54 -23.88
C LYS A 94 -20.71 -7.11 -24.98
N LYS A 95 -21.67 -6.32 -25.44
CA LYS A 95 -22.11 -6.34 -26.84
C LYS A 95 -21.26 -5.32 -27.58
N ASP A 96 -20.52 -5.80 -28.58
CA ASP A 96 -20.46 -5.27 -29.95
C ASP A 96 -19.68 -6.27 -30.82
#